data_AF-A0A964YQ69-F1
#
_entry.id   AF-A0A964YQ69-F1
#
_cell.length_a   1.000
_cell.length_b   1.000
_cell.length_c   1.000
_cell.angle_alpha   90.00
_cell.angle_beta   90.00
_cell.angle_gamma   90.00
#
_symmetry.space_group_name_H-M   'P 1'
#
loop_
_entity.id
_entity.type
_entity.pdbx_description
1 polymer ?
#
loop_
_entity_poly.entity_id
_entity_poly.type
_entity_poly.pdbx_seq_one_letter_code
_entity_poly.pdbx_strand_id
1 'polypeptide(L)'
;MAALFPKIYDIIDQNPTKHTTLRCGSPISTEGSPELWDCFSLKPLNPPGALSLLLLQFDPMYELGSPALRKQILTEQLMTLHERVDKELVGRRFPRKKIQDLLASQVSAQAPIDSFLLEEVLCELFHVQKILMDRRSKTIRFAPSDPRLWVSDRRIVFSEADNCWSFQASQSKPLSEWLEQKEQDGWKVSWPTADKKFEELKQVLLQSNSLPQGKFKKDDLAEILGRRQTIALFQTLQLKTC
;
A
#
# COMPACT_ATOMS: atom_id res chain seq x y z
N MET A 1 -7.40 -37.88 -38.74
CA MET A 1 -8.36 -36.83 -38.34
C MET A 1 -8.94 -37.20 -36.99
N ALA A 2 -8.94 -36.23 -36.06
CA ALA A 2 -9.60 -36.11 -34.74
C ALA A 2 -10.20 -37.38 -34.06
N ALA A 3 -9.98 -37.64 -32.77
CA ALA A 3 -10.10 -36.67 -31.68
C ALA A 3 -9.13 -36.96 -30.52
N LEU A 4 -8.38 -35.92 -30.15
CA LEU A 4 -7.73 -35.73 -28.86
C LEU A 4 -8.74 -35.11 -27.89
N PHE A 5 -8.50 -35.31 -26.59
CA PHE A 5 -9.23 -34.83 -25.40
C PHE A 5 -10.29 -35.78 -24.82
N PRO A 6 -9.82 -36.66 -23.94
CA PRO A 6 -10.36 -36.68 -22.58
C PRO A 6 -9.21 -36.54 -21.59
N LYS A 7 -9.26 -35.53 -20.69
CA LYS A 7 -8.54 -35.45 -19.38
C LYS A 7 -8.40 -34.04 -18.78
N ILE A 8 -9.16 -33.04 -19.21
CA ILE A 8 -9.13 -31.73 -18.50
C ILE A 8 -9.96 -31.78 -17.21
N TYR A 9 -11.05 -32.55 -17.16
CA TYR A 9 -11.92 -32.59 -15.97
C TYR A 9 -11.29 -33.33 -14.78
N ASP A 10 -10.53 -34.41 -15.01
CA ASP A 10 -9.90 -35.18 -13.92
C ASP A 10 -8.74 -34.45 -13.23
N ILE A 11 -8.08 -33.51 -13.92
CA ILE A 11 -7.00 -32.69 -13.34
C ILE A 11 -7.58 -31.58 -12.45
N ILE A 12 -8.77 -31.09 -12.78
CA ILE A 12 -9.39 -30.01 -12.04
C ILE A 12 -9.90 -30.52 -10.68
N ASP A 13 -10.38 -31.77 -10.55
CA ASP A 13 -10.82 -32.36 -9.26
C ASP A 13 -9.70 -32.86 -8.33
N GLN A 14 -8.47 -33.03 -8.83
CA GLN A 14 -7.32 -33.42 -8.01
C GLN A 14 -6.50 -32.22 -7.50
N ASN A 15 -6.94 -30.99 -7.74
CA ASN A 15 -6.23 -29.82 -7.25
C ASN A 15 -6.59 -29.56 -5.77
N PRO A 16 -5.69 -29.78 -4.80
CA PRO A 16 -5.96 -29.59 -3.37
C PRO A 16 -6.22 -28.12 -2.98
N THR A 17 -6.13 -27.19 -3.93
CA THR A 17 -6.37 -25.76 -3.73
C THR A 17 -7.75 -25.26 -4.18
N LYS A 18 -8.62 -26.13 -4.71
CA LYS A 18 -9.96 -25.77 -5.21
C LYS A 18 -10.89 -25.13 -4.17
N HIS A 19 -10.64 -25.37 -2.88
CA HIS A 19 -11.40 -24.80 -1.77
C HIS A 19 -10.59 -23.82 -0.91
N THR A 20 -9.40 -23.42 -1.34
CA THR A 20 -8.66 -22.35 -0.66
C THR A 20 -9.21 -21.00 -1.11
N THR A 21 -10.46 -20.71 -0.74
CA THR A 21 -10.81 -19.32 -0.46
C THR A 21 -9.83 -18.85 0.60
N LEU A 22 -8.85 -18.05 0.19
CA LEU A 22 -7.94 -17.33 1.06
C LEU A 22 -8.79 -16.47 2.00
N ARG A 23 -9.20 -17.04 3.12
CA ARG A 23 -9.64 -16.25 4.26
C ARG A 23 -8.43 -15.41 4.63
N CYS A 24 -8.58 -14.09 4.60
CA CYS A 24 -7.74 -13.21 5.42
C CYS A 24 -7.68 -13.88 6.79
N GLY A 25 -6.48 -14.31 7.20
CA GLY A 25 -6.30 -15.28 8.27
C GLY A 25 -7.19 -14.91 9.45
N SER A 26 -7.96 -15.87 9.97
CA SER A 26 -8.71 -15.66 11.20
C SER A 26 -7.77 -15.00 12.20
N PRO A 27 -8.15 -13.87 12.83
CA PRO A 27 -7.31 -13.28 13.86
C PRO A 27 -7.15 -14.36 14.92
N ILE A 28 -5.94 -14.89 15.04
CA ILE A 28 -5.61 -15.75 16.18
C ILE A 28 -5.63 -14.77 17.35
N SER A 29 -6.77 -14.75 18.05
CA SER A 29 -6.86 -14.21 19.41
C SER A 29 -5.96 -15.10 20.26
N THR A 30 -4.71 -14.71 20.39
CA THR A 30 -3.84 -15.23 21.43
C THR A 30 -3.08 -14.06 22.00
N GLU A 31 -3.03 -14.03 23.32
CA GLU A 31 -2.09 -13.30 24.19
C GLU A 31 -0.63 -13.71 23.88
N GLY A 32 -0.24 -13.63 22.61
CA GLY A 32 1.08 -13.92 22.08
C GLY A 32 1.82 -12.62 21.82
N SER A 33 3.14 -12.66 21.97
CA SER A 33 4.01 -11.54 21.62
C SER A 33 3.70 -11.03 20.20
N PRO A 34 3.74 -9.71 19.96
CA PRO A 34 3.49 -9.16 18.64
C PRO A 34 4.37 -9.85 17.59
N GLU A 35 3.78 -10.26 16.47
CA GLU A 35 4.56 -10.80 15.35
C GLU A 35 5.50 -9.68 14.89
N LEU A 36 6.81 -9.95 14.96
CA LEU A 36 7.84 -9.02 14.52
C LEU A 36 8.24 -9.37 13.09
N TRP A 37 8.32 -8.35 12.24
CA TRP A 37 8.87 -8.47 10.90
C TRP A 37 9.80 -7.29 10.65
N ASP A 38 11.10 -7.58 10.52
CA ASP A 38 12.14 -6.56 10.40
C ASP A 38 12.05 -5.56 11.58
N CYS A 39 11.83 -4.28 11.31
CA CYS A 39 11.68 -3.21 12.29
C CYS A 39 10.21 -2.88 12.60
N PHE A 40 9.29 -3.81 12.33
CA PHE A 40 7.86 -3.60 12.54
C PHE A 40 7.26 -4.63 13.50
N SER A 41 6.35 -4.17 14.35
CA SER A 41 5.33 -5.01 14.97
C SER A 41 4.11 -5.08 14.07
N LEU A 42 3.57 -6.29 13.91
CA LEU A 42 2.42 -6.56 13.06
C LEU A 42 1.16 -6.65 13.91
N LYS A 43 0.13 -5.93 13.48
CA LYS A 43 -1.19 -5.94 14.09
C LYS A 43 -2.22 -6.38 13.06
N PRO A 44 -2.95 -7.49 13.28
CA PRO A 44 -3.97 -7.94 12.34
C PRO A 44 -5.15 -6.97 12.35
N LEU A 45 -5.70 -6.70 11.16
CA LEU A 45 -6.87 -5.86 10.98
C LEU A 45 -8.13 -6.72 11.12
N ASN A 46 -9.04 -6.30 12.00
CA ASN A 46 -10.32 -6.96 12.19
C ASN A 46 -11.44 -5.92 12.36
N PRO A 47 -12.30 -5.74 11.34
CA PRO A 47 -12.25 -6.39 10.02
C PRO A 47 -11.09 -5.86 9.15
N PRO A 48 -10.64 -6.63 8.15
CA PRO A 48 -9.57 -6.20 7.24
C PRO A 48 -10.09 -5.19 6.20
N GLY A 49 -9.21 -4.35 5.66
CA GLY A 49 -9.59 -3.32 4.69
C GLY A 49 -8.83 -2.00 4.85
N ALA A 50 -8.76 -1.23 3.77
CA ALA A 50 -8.00 0.02 3.71
C ALA A 50 -8.55 1.08 4.69
N LEU A 51 -9.87 1.18 4.83
CA LEU A 51 -10.49 2.09 5.81
C LEU A 51 -10.26 1.61 7.24
N SER A 52 -10.39 0.31 7.50
CA SER A 52 -10.11 -0.29 8.81
C SER A 52 -8.71 0.03 9.32
N LEU A 53 -7.72 0.01 8.42
CA LEU A 53 -6.34 0.41 8.73
C LEU A 53 -6.29 1.86 9.22
N LEU A 54 -6.95 2.78 8.51
CA LEU A 54 -6.92 4.19 8.87
C LEU A 54 -7.67 4.43 10.19
N LEU A 55 -8.85 3.84 10.37
CA LEU A 55 -9.58 3.96 11.63
C LEU A 55 -8.79 3.39 12.81
N LEU A 56 -8.05 2.29 12.62
CA LEU A 56 -7.15 1.77 13.66
C LEU A 56 -6.08 2.77 14.09
N GLN A 57 -5.68 3.70 13.22
CA GLN A 57 -4.62 4.67 13.48
C GLN A 57 -5.14 6.03 13.99
N PHE A 58 -6.41 6.35 13.75
CA PHE A 58 -6.98 7.69 14.01
C PHE A 58 -8.19 7.70 14.93
N ASP A 59 -8.84 6.55 15.15
CA ASP A 59 -10.02 6.44 16.00
C ASP A 59 -9.72 5.51 17.20
N PRO A 60 -9.51 6.08 18.40
CA PRO A 60 -9.27 5.30 19.61
C PRO A 60 -10.40 4.33 19.94
N MET A 61 -11.65 4.68 19.62
CA MET A 61 -12.81 3.80 19.85
C MET A 61 -12.78 2.62 18.88
N TYR A 62 -12.29 2.83 17.67
CA TYR A 62 -12.07 1.75 16.73
C TYR A 62 -10.96 0.81 17.21
N GLU A 63 -9.83 1.37 17.65
CA GLU A 63 -8.69 0.56 18.13
C GLU A 63 -9.07 -0.33 19.32
N LEU A 64 -9.72 0.23 20.33
CA LEU A 64 -10.10 -0.48 21.56
C LEU A 64 -11.42 -1.25 21.42
N GLY A 65 -12.17 -0.99 20.34
CA GLY A 65 -13.50 -1.54 20.14
C GLY A 65 -13.54 -3.05 19.90
N SER A 66 -14.66 -3.66 20.31
CA SER A 66 -14.97 -5.05 19.95
C SER A 66 -15.17 -5.19 18.43
N PRO A 67 -15.05 -6.40 17.86
CA PRO A 67 -15.30 -6.60 16.43
C PRO A 67 -16.68 -6.11 15.95
N ALA A 68 -17.71 -6.21 16.79
CA ALA A 68 -19.04 -5.70 16.48
C ALA A 68 -19.06 -4.16 16.43
N LEU A 69 -18.45 -3.50 17.42
CA LEU A 69 -18.34 -2.04 17.45
C LEU A 69 -17.53 -1.51 16.28
N ARG A 70 -16.41 -2.15 15.94
CA ARG A 70 -15.60 -1.77 14.77
C ARG A 70 -16.39 -1.82 13.47
N LYS A 71 -17.20 -2.86 13.25
CA LYS A 71 -18.08 -2.94 12.07
C LYS A 71 -19.11 -1.81 12.04
N GLN A 72 -19.66 -1.44 13.20
CA GLN A 72 -20.58 -0.31 13.30
C GLN A 72 -19.87 1.00 12.91
N ILE A 73 -18.72 1.31 13.55
CA ILE A 73 -17.92 2.51 13.26
C ILE A 73 -17.56 2.57 11.77
N LEU A 74 -17.11 1.46 11.17
CA LEU A 74 -16.82 1.40 9.73
C LEU A 74 -18.01 1.80 8.87
N THR A 75 -19.19 1.28 9.20
CA THR A 75 -20.41 1.56 8.42
C THR A 75 -20.76 3.05 8.51
N GLU A 76 -20.68 3.65 9.69
CA GLU A 76 -20.92 5.08 9.92
C GLU A 76 -19.89 5.96 9.19
N GLN A 77 -18.60 5.57 9.26
CA GLN A 77 -17.51 6.29 8.59
C GLN A 77 -17.62 6.19 7.06
N LEU A 78 -18.10 5.06 6.52
CA LEU A 78 -18.33 4.94 5.08
C LEU A 78 -19.41 5.90 4.60
N MET A 79 -20.51 6.07 5.34
CA MET A 79 -21.54 7.06 5.00
C MET A 79 -20.96 8.47 4.98
N THR A 80 -20.12 8.80 5.97
CA THR A 80 -19.42 10.08 6.02
C THR A 80 -18.50 10.26 4.81
N LEU A 81 -17.75 9.23 4.43
CA LEU A 81 -16.84 9.28 3.29
C LEU A 81 -17.56 9.46 1.96
N HIS A 82 -18.75 8.88 1.79
CA HIS A 82 -19.57 9.12 0.59
C HIS A 82 -19.85 10.61 0.38
N GLU A 83 -20.21 11.33 1.45
CA GLU A 83 -20.42 12.78 1.36
C GLU A 83 -19.12 13.55 1.09
N ARG A 84 -18.02 13.14 1.73
CA ARG A 84 -16.71 13.78 1.56
C ARG A 84 -16.17 13.61 0.15
N VAL A 85 -16.39 12.45 -0.48
CA VAL A 85 -16.03 12.23 -1.90
C VAL A 85 -16.70 13.26 -2.80
N ASP A 86 -17.97 13.59 -2.55
CA ASP A 86 -18.68 14.57 -3.38
C ASP A 86 -18.21 16.00 -3.14
N LYS A 87 -17.89 16.35 -1.88
CA LYS A 87 -17.51 17.70 -1.44
C LYS A 87 -16.04 18.03 -1.69
N GLU A 88 -15.15 17.09 -1.42
CA GLU A 88 -13.68 17.33 -1.35
C GLU A 88 -12.97 16.86 -2.62
N LEU A 89 -13.41 15.77 -3.26
CA LEU A 89 -12.75 15.23 -4.46
C LEU A 89 -13.28 15.87 -5.75
N VAL A 90 -13.24 17.19 -5.80
CA VAL A 90 -13.67 17.98 -6.96
C VAL A 90 -12.61 17.92 -8.06
N GLY A 91 -13.05 17.76 -9.32
CA GLY A 91 -12.20 17.78 -10.51
C GLY A 91 -12.11 16.44 -11.24
N ARG A 92 -11.08 16.29 -12.08
CA ARG A 92 -10.91 15.13 -12.98
C ARG A 92 -9.96 14.05 -12.45
N ARG A 93 -9.20 14.32 -11.38
CA ARG A 93 -8.20 13.39 -10.84
C ARG A 93 -8.83 12.08 -10.35
N PHE A 94 -10.01 12.17 -9.73
CA PHE A 94 -10.67 11.07 -9.05
C PHE A 94 -12.04 10.78 -9.67
N PRO A 95 -12.27 9.60 -10.26
CA PRO A 95 -13.56 9.24 -10.83
C PRO A 95 -14.59 8.94 -9.72
N ARG A 96 -15.27 9.98 -9.22
CA ARG A 96 -16.14 9.92 -8.03
C ARG A 96 -17.12 8.75 -8.00
N LYS A 97 -17.83 8.46 -9.10
CA LYS A 97 -18.76 7.32 -9.18
C LYS A 97 -18.06 5.98 -8.87
N LYS A 98 -16.92 5.74 -9.52
CA LYS A 98 -16.12 4.52 -9.28
C LYS A 98 -15.64 4.44 -7.83
N ILE A 99 -15.31 5.57 -7.22
CA ILE A 99 -14.86 5.64 -5.82
C ILE A 99 -16.01 5.31 -4.87
N GLN A 100 -17.20 5.86 -5.12
CA GLN A 100 -18.40 5.53 -4.36
C GLN A 100 -18.73 4.04 -4.47
N ASP A 101 -18.62 3.46 -5.67
CA ASP A 101 -18.82 2.01 -5.87
C ASP A 101 -17.77 1.18 -5.07
N LEU A 102 -16.51 1.61 -5.06
CA LEU A 102 -15.44 0.97 -4.29
C LEU A 102 -15.66 1.08 -2.77
N LEU A 103 -16.14 2.23 -2.28
CA LEU A 103 -16.46 2.44 -0.87
C LEU A 103 -17.65 1.58 -0.44
N ALA A 104 -18.73 1.57 -1.22
CA ALA A 104 -19.91 0.74 -0.93
C ALA A 104 -19.55 -0.75 -0.85
N SER A 105 -18.64 -1.19 -1.72
CA SER A 105 -18.18 -2.57 -1.77
C SER A 105 -17.40 -2.99 -0.51
N GLN A 106 -16.79 -2.06 0.25
CA GLN A 106 -16.05 -2.38 1.49
C GLN A 106 -16.95 -3.00 2.57
N VAL A 107 -18.24 -2.65 2.63
CA VAL A 107 -19.18 -3.18 3.63
C VAL A 107 -19.54 -4.63 3.33
N SER A 108 -19.77 -4.93 2.06
CA SER A 108 -20.28 -6.22 1.60
C SER A 108 -19.19 -7.24 1.32
N ALA A 109 -17.93 -6.81 1.20
CA ALA A 109 -16.87 -7.68 0.76
C ALA A 109 -16.48 -8.68 1.85
N GLN A 110 -16.46 -9.96 1.48
CA GLN A 110 -16.00 -11.05 2.34
C GLN A 110 -14.46 -11.02 2.53
N ALA A 111 -13.75 -10.27 1.67
CA ALA A 111 -12.32 -10.07 1.68
C ALA A 111 -11.98 -8.61 1.33
N PRO A 112 -10.80 -8.10 1.71
CA PRO A 112 -10.39 -6.75 1.37
C PRO A 112 -10.38 -6.51 -0.14
N ILE A 113 -10.80 -5.31 -0.55
CA ILE A 113 -10.74 -4.89 -1.95
C ILE A 113 -9.31 -4.43 -2.25
N ASP A 114 -8.63 -5.14 -3.14
CA ASP A 114 -7.35 -4.71 -3.70
C ASP A 114 -7.61 -3.63 -4.78
N SER A 115 -7.59 -2.37 -4.36
CA SER A 115 -7.74 -1.23 -5.26
C SER A 115 -6.81 -0.10 -4.86
N PHE A 116 -5.74 0.08 -5.64
CA PHE A 116 -4.81 1.18 -5.44
C PHE A 116 -5.48 2.57 -5.57
N LEU A 117 -6.50 2.70 -6.42
CA LEU A 117 -7.29 3.93 -6.50
C LEU A 117 -7.99 4.25 -5.17
N LEU A 118 -8.54 3.25 -4.50
CA LEU A 118 -9.17 3.44 -3.20
C LEU A 118 -8.14 3.89 -2.15
N GLU A 119 -6.93 3.34 -2.20
CA GLU A 119 -5.83 3.75 -1.32
C GLU A 119 -5.47 5.22 -1.49
N GLU A 120 -5.29 5.68 -2.73
CA GLU A 120 -4.95 7.08 -3.00
C GLU A 120 -6.04 8.05 -2.53
N VAL A 121 -7.31 7.69 -2.75
CA VAL A 121 -8.48 8.48 -2.32
C VAL A 121 -8.53 8.56 -0.81
N LEU A 122 -8.37 7.44 -0.12
CA LEU A 122 -8.37 7.42 1.34
C LEU A 122 -7.17 8.19 1.91
N CYS A 123 -6.00 8.12 1.29
CA CYS A 123 -4.85 8.94 1.66
C CYS A 123 -5.14 10.45 1.53
N GLU A 124 -5.82 10.85 0.45
CA GLU A 124 -6.23 12.25 0.25
C GLU A 124 -7.24 12.70 1.32
N LEU A 125 -8.30 11.92 1.53
CA LEU A 125 -9.36 12.25 2.48
C LEU A 125 -8.90 12.20 3.95
N PHE A 126 -7.98 11.32 4.32
CA PHE A 126 -7.46 11.28 5.70
C PHE A 126 -6.21 12.14 5.90
N HIS A 127 -5.74 12.81 4.85
CA HIS A 127 -4.49 13.59 4.85
C HIS A 127 -3.30 12.76 5.36
N VAL A 128 -3.19 11.53 4.89
CA VAL A 128 -2.11 10.59 5.21
C VAL A 128 -1.32 10.21 3.98
N GLN A 129 -0.20 9.57 4.24
CA GLN A 129 0.68 8.97 3.25
C GLN A 129 0.87 7.52 3.64
N LYS A 130 1.05 6.64 2.67
CA LYS A 130 1.03 5.21 2.92
C LYS A 130 2.11 4.49 2.14
N ILE A 131 2.75 3.53 2.82
CA ILE A 131 3.68 2.57 2.25
C ILE A 131 3.00 1.20 2.31
N LEU A 132 2.66 0.67 1.15
CA LEU A 132 2.04 -0.64 0.99
C LEU A 132 3.12 -1.66 0.67
N MET A 133 3.24 -2.68 1.52
CA MET A 133 4.19 -3.78 1.36
C MET A 133 3.44 -5.03 0.96
N ASP A 134 3.95 -5.77 -0.02
CA ASP A 134 3.50 -7.13 -0.30
C ASP A 134 4.64 -8.09 0.01
N ARG A 135 4.56 -8.77 1.16
CA ARG A 135 5.57 -9.74 1.61
C ARG A 135 5.68 -10.95 0.70
N ARG A 136 4.64 -11.30 -0.07
CA ARG A 136 4.64 -12.46 -0.97
C ARG A 136 5.35 -12.14 -2.28
N SER A 137 5.01 -11.01 -2.90
CA SER A 137 5.64 -10.58 -4.15
C SER A 137 6.94 -9.79 -3.93
N LYS A 138 7.27 -9.48 -2.67
CA LYS A 138 8.37 -8.59 -2.26
C LYS A 138 8.31 -7.25 -2.99
N THR A 139 7.15 -6.61 -2.98
CA THR A 139 6.95 -5.29 -3.60
C THR A 139 6.64 -4.22 -2.57
N ILE A 140 7.06 -2.99 -2.85
CA ILE A 140 6.72 -1.80 -2.07
C ILE A 140 6.09 -0.78 -3.01
N ARG A 141 4.91 -0.27 -2.64
CA ARG A 141 4.17 0.78 -3.35
C ARG A 141 3.88 1.94 -2.40
N PHE A 142 3.67 3.11 -2.97
CA PHE A 142 3.41 4.35 -2.24
C PHE A 142 1.99 4.84 -2.56
N ALA A 143 1.27 5.38 -1.59
CA ALA A 143 0.02 6.11 -1.84
C ALA A 143 0.04 7.43 -1.04
N PRO A 144 -0.08 8.61 -1.69
CA PRO A 144 -0.09 8.84 -3.14
C PRO A 144 1.16 8.28 -3.85
N SER A 145 1.02 7.96 -5.15
CA SER A 145 2.03 7.22 -5.92
C SER A 145 3.40 7.90 -6.06
N ASP A 146 3.46 9.23 -5.87
CA ASP A 146 4.71 9.99 -5.96
C ASP A 146 5.13 10.54 -4.59
N PRO A 147 6.02 9.82 -3.88
CA PRO A 147 6.64 10.27 -2.65
C PRO A 147 7.28 11.65 -2.68
N ARG A 148 7.71 12.15 -3.84
CA ARG A 148 8.37 13.46 -3.93
C ARG A 148 7.41 14.61 -3.65
N LEU A 149 6.11 14.35 -3.78
CA LEU A 149 5.03 15.30 -3.50
C LEU A 149 4.49 15.14 -2.08
N TRP A 150 5.11 14.28 -1.26
CA TRP A 150 4.69 14.07 0.11
C TRP A 150 5.00 15.29 0.97
N VAL A 151 4.09 15.58 1.89
CA VAL A 151 4.16 16.68 2.84
C VAL A 151 4.62 16.13 4.18
N SER A 152 5.56 16.83 4.82
CA SER A 152 6.20 16.38 6.06
C SER A 152 5.28 16.41 7.28
N ASP A 153 4.18 17.16 7.22
CA ASP A 153 3.16 17.24 8.28
C ASP A 153 2.16 16.07 8.25
N ARG A 154 2.07 15.35 7.12
CA ARG A 154 1.19 14.18 6.97
C ARG A 154 1.84 12.93 7.54
N ARG A 155 1.06 12.16 8.30
CA ARG A 155 1.51 10.89 8.88
C ARG A 155 1.75 9.85 7.79
N ILE A 156 2.84 9.08 7.91
CA ILE A 156 3.11 7.91 7.07
C ILE A 156 2.61 6.66 7.78
N VAL A 157 1.75 5.90 7.10
CA VAL A 157 1.16 4.64 7.57
C VAL A 157 1.75 3.47 6.77
N PHE A 158 1.97 2.34 7.43
CA PHE A 158 2.52 1.13 6.80
C PHE A 158 1.48 0.00 6.87
N SER A 159 1.24 -0.67 5.75
CA SER A 159 0.30 -1.80 5.70
C SER A 159 0.74 -2.88 4.74
N GLU A 160 0.12 -4.05 4.89
CA GLU A 160 0.17 -5.06 3.84
C GLU A 160 -0.67 -4.56 2.65
N ALA A 161 -0.29 -4.96 1.43
CA ALA A 161 -0.98 -4.60 0.20
C ALA A 161 -2.44 -5.07 0.18
N ASP A 162 -2.75 -6.19 0.85
CA ASP A 162 -4.11 -6.70 0.99
C ASP A 162 -4.89 -6.08 2.16
N ASN A 163 -4.29 -5.17 2.92
CA ASN A 163 -4.89 -4.56 4.12
C ASN A 163 -5.42 -5.58 5.15
N CYS A 164 -4.74 -6.72 5.30
CA CYS A 164 -4.98 -7.62 6.43
C CYS A 164 -4.11 -7.26 7.65
N TRP A 165 -3.03 -6.50 7.47
CA TRP A 165 -2.07 -6.17 8.53
C TRP A 165 -1.68 -4.70 8.54
N SER A 166 -1.61 -4.13 9.74
CA SER A 166 -0.96 -2.85 10.02
C SER A 166 0.46 -3.11 10.50
N PHE A 167 1.40 -2.30 10.05
CA PHE A 167 2.80 -2.35 10.47
C PHE A 167 3.08 -1.12 11.32
N GLN A 168 3.53 -1.33 12.55
CA GLN A 168 3.93 -0.26 13.46
C GLN A 168 5.44 -0.34 13.65
N ALA A 169 6.16 0.76 13.42
CA ALA A 169 7.61 0.76 13.57
C ALA A 169 7.98 0.47 15.04
N SER A 170 8.76 -0.59 15.26
CA SER A 170 9.29 -0.98 16.56
C SER A 170 10.69 -0.44 16.81
N GLN A 171 11.38 0.04 15.76
CA GLN A 171 12.71 0.62 15.84
C GLN A 171 12.77 1.92 15.04
N SER A 172 13.49 2.90 15.56
CA SER A 172 13.78 4.15 14.85
C SER A 172 14.95 3.95 13.90
N LYS A 173 14.68 4.10 12.60
CA LYS A 173 15.71 4.23 11.56
C LYS A 173 15.23 5.18 10.46
N PRO A 174 16.15 5.85 9.74
CA PRO A 174 15.79 6.66 8.58
C PRO A 174 15.02 5.81 7.56
N LEU A 175 13.92 6.36 7.03
CA LEU A 175 13.10 5.65 6.04
C LEU A 175 13.88 5.33 4.76
N SER A 176 14.82 6.21 4.38
CA SER A 176 15.72 5.99 3.25
C SER A 176 16.58 4.75 3.43
N GLU A 177 17.21 4.60 4.60
CA GLU A 177 18.10 3.46 4.90
C GLU A 177 17.33 2.14 4.85
N TRP A 178 16.11 2.14 5.41
CA TRP A 178 15.25 0.96 5.36
C TRP A 178 14.88 0.55 3.92
N LEU A 179 14.48 1.52 3.08
CA LEU A 179 14.12 1.23 1.68
C LEU A 179 15.31 0.74 0.88
N GLU A 180 16.50 1.33 1.07
CA GLU A 180 17.73 0.88 0.42
C GLU A 180 18.10 -0.55 0.84
N GLN A 181 17.95 -0.89 2.12
CA GLN A 181 18.13 -2.27 2.58
C GLN A 181 17.12 -3.22 1.92
N LYS A 182 15.85 -2.83 1.79
CA LYS A 182 14.85 -3.67 1.12
C LYS A 182 15.19 -3.93 -0.34
N GLU A 183 15.66 -2.94 -1.07
CA GLU A 183 16.14 -3.15 -2.44
C GLU A 183 17.32 -4.13 -2.48
N GLN A 184 18.28 -4.02 -1.55
CA GLN A 184 19.40 -4.96 -1.44
C GLN A 184 18.92 -6.39 -1.12
N ASP A 185 17.86 -6.53 -0.33
CA ASP A 185 17.19 -7.81 -0.02
C ASP A 185 16.35 -8.37 -1.20
N GLY A 186 16.38 -7.69 -2.36
CA GLY A 186 15.69 -8.08 -3.59
C GLY A 186 14.23 -7.66 -3.67
N TRP A 187 13.80 -6.68 -2.87
CA TRP A 187 12.47 -6.09 -3.00
C TRP A 187 12.38 -5.14 -4.19
N LYS A 188 11.22 -5.12 -4.83
CA LYS A 188 10.91 -4.20 -5.92
C LYS A 188 10.14 -3.00 -5.37
N VAL A 189 10.80 -1.85 -5.33
CA VAL A 189 10.18 -0.58 -4.91
C VAL A 189 9.66 0.15 -6.14
N SER A 190 8.39 0.55 -6.13
CA SER A 190 7.78 1.32 -7.22
C SER A 190 8.16 2.80 -7.10
N TRP A 191 9.37 3.14 -7.57
CA TRP A 191 9.86 4.52 -7.55
C TRP A 191 9.07 5.44 -8.48
N PRO A 192 8.87 6.71 -8.12
CA PRO A 192 8.25 7.66 -9.03
C PRO A 192 9.18 7.95 -10.21
N THR A 193 8.61 8.27 -11.37
CA THR A 193 9.37 8.64 -12.56
C THR A 193 9.43 10.16 -12.72
N ALA A 194 10.60 10.70 -13.04
CA ALA A 194 10.74 12.13 -13.33
C ALA A 194 10.18 12.48 -14.72
N ASP A 195 9.27 13.46 -14.78
CA ASP A 195 8.76 13.98 -16.05
C ASP A 195 9.70 15.05 -16.62
N LYS A 196 10.77 14.59 -17.27
CA LYS A 196 11.76 15.44 -17.95
C LYS A 196 12.14 14.87 -19.31
N LYS A 197 12.72 15.70 -20.17
CA LYS A 197 13.28 15.22 -21.44
C LYS A 197 14.55 14.40 -21.20
N PHE A 198 14.88 13.51 -22.15
CA PHE A 198 16.01 12.59 -22.02
C PHE A 198 17.35 13.30 -21.77
N GLU A 199 17.64 14.37 -22.52
CA GLU A 199 18.89 15.12 -22.37
C GLU A 199 18.96 15.88 -21.04
N GLU A 200 17.83 16.39 -20.54
CA GLU A 200 17.76 17.02 -19.21
C GLU A 200 18.03 16.00 -18.09
N LEU A 201 17.46 14.78 -18.20
CA LEU A 201 17.71 13.70 -17.25
C LEU A 201 19.20 13.33 -17.20
N LYS A 202 19.84 13.17 -18.37
CA LYS A 202 21.28 12.90 -18.46
C LYS A 202 22.11 13.99 -17.80
N GLN A 203 21.82 15.26 -18.10
CA GLN A 203 22.58 16.39 -17.56
C GLN A 203 22.52 16.42 -16.03
N VAL A 204 21.31 16.26 -15.45
CA VAL A 204 21.12 16.23 -14.00
C VAL A 204 21.88 15.05 -13.37
N LEU A 205 21.75 13.86 -13.96
CA LEU A 205 22.42 12.67 -13.42
C LEU A 205 23.94 12.75 -13.55
N LEU A 206 24.47 13.32 -14.64
CA LEU A 206 25.89 13.55 -14.84
C LEU A 206 26.47 14.54 -13.82
N GLN A 207 25.80 15.68 -13.59
CA GLN A 207 26.20 16.67 -12.57
C GLN A 207 26.27 16.07 -11.16
N SER A 208 25.45 15.03 -10.93
CA SER A 208 25.30 14.39 -9.64
C SER A 208 26.13 13.11 -9.47
N ASN A 209 26.99 12.79 -10.44
CA ASN A 209 27.78 11.55 -10.51
C ASN A 209 26.94 10.27 -10.35
N SER A 210 25.73 10.25 -10.90
CA SER A 210 24.81 9.09 -10.84
C SER A 210 24.34 8.63 -12.21
N LEU A 211 25.02 9.04 -13.27
CA LEU A 211 24.73 8.54 -14.60
C LEU A 211 25.16 7.06 -14.69
N PRO A 212 24.24 6.13 -14.99
CA PRO A 212 24.60 4.72 -15.13
C PRO A 212 25.56 4.51 -16.32
N GLN A 213 26.44 3.52 -16.19
CA GLN A 213 27.31 3.11 -17.28
C GLN A 213 26.53 2.27 -18.31
N GLY A 214 26.79 2.48 -19.60
CA GLY A 214 26.20 1.68 -20.68
C GLY A 214 25.01 2.34 -21.39
N LYS A 215 24.17 1.50 -22.03
CA LYS A 215 22.97 1.95 -22.77
C LYS A 215 21.78 1.99 -21.83
N PHE A 216 21.09 3.13 -21.79
CA PHE A 216 19.90 3.36 -20.97
C PHE A 216 18.81 4.05 -21.79
N LYS A 217 17.55 3.76 -21.45
CA LYS A 217 16.37 4.41 -22.02
C LYS A 217 15.98 5.62 -21.18
N LYS A 218 15.06 6.44 -21.71
CA LYS A 218 14.51 7.58 -20.97
C LYS A 218 13.88 7.16 -19.65
N ASP A 219 13.11 6.07 -19.67
CA ASP A 219 12.37 5.60 -18.50
C ASP A 219 13.32 5.16 -17.38
N ASP A 220 14.42 4.47 -17.73
CA ASP A 220 15.45 4.07 -16.76
C ASP A 220 16.05 5.30 -16.04
N LEU A 221 16.40 6.36 -16.79
CA LEU A 221 16.93 7.59 -16.21
C LEU A 221 15.89 8.34 -15.36
N ALA A 222 14.64 8.33 -15.80
CA ALA A 222 13.53 8.98 -15.09
C ALA A 222 13.27 8.31 -13.74
N GLU A 223 13.34 6.97 -13.69
CA GLU A 223 13.22 6.18 -12.47
C GLU A 223 14.42 6.41 -11.54
N ILE A 224 15.66 6.37 -12.06
CA ILE A 224 16.87 6.63 -11.26
C ILE A 224 16.81 8.01 -10.59
N LEU A 225 16.42 9.04 -11.35
CA LEU A 225 16.30 10.38 -10.80
C LEU A 225 15.17 10.46 -9.76
N GLY A 226 14.01 9.86 -10.03
CA GLY A 226 12.90 9.87 -9.09
C GLY A 226 13.17 9.09 -7.81
N ARG A 227 13.85 7.94 -7.89
CA ARG A 227 14.40 7.21 -6.74
C ARG A 227 15.32 8.11 -5.91
N ARG A 228 16.31 8.74 -6.54
CA ARG A 228 17.28 9.61 -5.84
C ARG A 228 16.59 10.76 -5.11
N GLN A 229 15.64 11.43 -5.77
CA GLN A 229 14.86 12.52 -5.17
C GLN A 229 14.05 12.02 -3.97
N THR A 230 13.44 10.84 -4.09
CA THR A 230 12.66 10.21 -3.02
C THR A 230 13.53 9.85 -1.82
N ILE A 231 14.69 9.21 -2.06
CA ILE A 231 15.65 8.86 -1.01
C ILE A 231 16.12 10.11 -0.28
N ALA A 232 16.47 11.17 -1.00
CA ALA A 232 16.89 12.44 -0.39
C ALA A 232 15.80 13.05 0.50
N LEU A 233 14.52 12.99 0.07
CA LEU A 233 13.39 13.40 0.91
C LEU A 233 13.31 12.55 2.18
N PHE A 234 13.40 11.23 2.02
CA PHE A 234 13.23 10.26 3.11
C PHE A 234 14.40 10.18 4.08
N GLN A 235 15.56 10.76 3.76
CA GLN A 235 16.66 10.95 4.73
C GLN A 235 16.23 11.83 5.90
N THR A 236 15.30 12.76 5.67
CA THR A 236 14.77 13.65 6.71
C THR A 236 13.60 13.03 7.49
N LEU A 237 13.04 11.92 6.99
CA LEU A 237 11.89 11.24 7.59
C LEU A 237 12.36 10.01 8.36
N GLN A 238 12.01 9.97 9.65
CA GLN A 238 12.33 8.85 10.53
C GLN A 238 11.12 7.90 10.62
N LEU A 239 11.39 6.60 10.66
CA LEU A 239 10.41 5.63 11.15
C LEU A 239 10.21 5.90 12.65
N LYS A 240 9.18 6.67 12.99
CA LYS A 240 8.88 6.97 14.39
C LYS A 240 8.21 5.76 15.04
N THR A 241 8.76 5.33 16.16
CA THR A 241 8.07 4.42 17.08
C THR A 241 6.84 5.14 17.63
N CYS A 242 5.69 4.49 17.59
CA CYS A 242 4.48 4.97 18.25
C CYS A 242 4.55 4.72 19.76
#